data_AF-A0A533WAJ6-F1
#
_entry.id   AF-A0A533WAJ6-F1
#
_cell.length_a   1.000
_cell.length_b   1.000
_cell.length_c   1.000
_cell.angle_alpha   90.00
_cell.angle_beta   90.00
_cell.angle_gamma   90.00
#
_symmetry.space_group_name_H-M   'P 1'
#
loop_
_entity.id
_entity.type
_entity.pdbx_description
1 polymer ?
#
loop_
_entity_poly.entity_id
_entity_poly.type
_entity_poly.pdbx_seq_one_letter_code
_entity_poly.pdbx_strand_id
1 'polypeptide(L)' 'MRKDPRGRPYYWLWGERLGTFRPNSDAHAVHTERAISISPMVLGLAALHNEELEKLRRDVARRIGGVKNDSPVVQK' A
#
# COMPACT_ATOMS: atom_id res chain seq x y z
N MET A 1 3.28 28.90 18.51
CA MET A 1 3.69 27.48 18.42
C MET A 1 3.10 26.74 19.61
N ARG A 2 2.35 25.66 19.39
CA ARG A 2 1.80 24.86 20.50
C ARG A 2 2.96 24.14 21.22
N LYS A 3 2.92 24.14 22.55
CA LYS A 3 3.92 23.53 23.42
C LYS A 3 3.22 22.62 24.42
N ASP A 4 3.84 21.48 24.71
CA ASP A 4 3.37 20.58 25.77
C ASP A 4 3.57 21.24 27.15
N PRO A 5 3.03 20.67 28.24
CA PRO A 5 3.23 21.20 29.59
C PRO A 5 4.70 21.28 30.04
N ARG A 6 5.62 20.62 29.33
CA ARG A 6 7.08 20.63 29.58
C ARG A 6 7.80 21.64 28.68
N GLY A 7 7.07 22.45 27.91
CA GLY A 7 7.60 23.46 27.01
C GLY A 7 8.11 22.93 25.66
N ARG A 8 7.96 21.64 25.35
CA ARG A 8 8.42 21.03 24.10
C ARG A 8 7.43 21.28 22.98
N PRO A 9 7.89 21.60 21.75
CA PRO A 9 7.00 21.79 20.63
C PRO A 9 6.33 20.48 20.22
N TYR A 10 5.06 20.57 19.83
CA TYR A 10 4.35 19.47 19.16
C TYR A 10 3.50 20.01 18.02
N TYR A 11 3.15 19.11 17.11
CA TYR A 11 2.40 19.43 15.89
C TYR A 11 1.22 18.49 15.76
N TRP A 12 0.10 19.04 15.29
CA TRP A 12 -1.05 18.23 14.89
C TRP A 12 -0.98 18.00 13.38
N LEU A 13 -1.17 16.76 12.96
CA LEU A 13 -1.58 16.46 11.60
C LEU A 13 -3.09 16.58 11.57
N TRP A 14 -3.57 17.56 10.83
CA TRP A 14 -5.00 17.78 10.60
C TRP A 14 -5.23 17.91 9.10
N GLY A 15 -6.37 17.41 8.63
CA GLY A 15 -6.79 17.51 7.24
C GLY A 15 -8.23 18.01 7.16
N GLU A 16 -8.59 18.59 6.02
CA GLU A 16 -9.98 18.92 5.76
C GLU A 16 -10.79 17.63 5.62
N ARG A 17 -12.03 17.67 6.14
CA ARG A 17 -12.95 16.55 5.96
C ARG A 17 -13.39 16.52 4.50
N LEU A 18 -13.25 15.38 3.84
CA LEU A 18 -13.78 15.19 2.48
C LEU A 18 -15.30 15.38 2.51
N GLY A 19 -15.80 16.25 1.62
CA GLY A 19 -17.24 16.52 1.49
C GLY A 19 -18.00 15.42 0.75
N THR A 20 -17.32 14.65 -0.08
CA THR A 20 -17.89 13.52 -0.85
C THR A 20 -16.93 12.35 -0.88
N PHE A 21 -17.47 11.14 -0.92
CA PHE A 21 -16.69 9.90 -0.99
C PHE A 21 -16.88 9.21 -2.33
N ARG A 22 -15.87 8.48 -2.79
CA ARG A 22 -15.92 7.75 -4.06
C ARG A 22 -17.02 6.68 -4.00
N PRO A 23 -17.90 6.56 -5.01
CA PRO A 23 -18.86 5.47 -5.09
C PRO A 23 -18.19 4.10 -4.94
N ASN A 24 -18.87 3.15 -4.31
CA ASN A 24 -18.38 1.80 -3.97
C ASN A 24 -17.19 1.76 -2.99
N SER A 25 -16.84 2.88 -2.34
CA SER A 25 -15.95 2.85 -1.18
C SER A 25 -16.72 2.56 0.11
N ASP A 26 -16.03 2.01 1.10
CA ASP A 26 -16.52 1.84 2.46
C ASP A 26 -17.00 3.17 3.07
N ALA A 27 -16.24 4.26 2.85
CA ALA A 27 -16.59 5.58 3.33
C ALA A 27 -17.90 6.10 2.72
N HIS A 28 -18.18 5.81 1.44
CA HIS A 28 -19.45 6.16 0.80
C HIS A 28 -20.62 5.38 1.39
N ALA A 29 -20.47 4.06 1.58
CA ALA A 29 -21.51 3.23 2.17
C ALA A 29 -21.90 3.72 3.58
N VAL A 30 -20.91 4.06 4.41
CA VAL A 30 -21.17 4.52 5.79
C VAL A 30 -21.70 5.96 5.83
N HIS A 31 -21.06 6.89 5.13
CA HIS A 31 -21.36 8.32 5.29
C HIS A 31 -22.45 8.85 4.37
N THR A 32 -22.65 8.26 3.19
CA THR A 32 -23.67 8.67 2.23
C THR A 32 -24.90 7.77 2.31
N GLU A 33 -24.71 6.46 2.22
CA GLU A 33 -25.82 5.49 2.13
C GLU A 33 -26.40 5.08 3.50
N ARG A 34 -25.67 5.40 4.59
CA ARG A 34 -26.02 5.01 5.97
C ARG A 34 -26.17 3.49 6.14
N ALA A 35 -25.32 2.74 5.44
CA ALA A 35 -25.32 1.29 5.42
C ALA A 35 -24.11 0.69 6.17
N ILE A 36 -24.19 -0.61 6.45
CA ILE A 36 -23.05 -1.39 6.95
C ILE A 36 -22.14 -1.74 5.76
N SER A 37 -20.84 -1.51 5.90
CA SER A 37 -19.83 -1.90 4.91
C SER A 37 -19.04 -3.12 5.40
N ILE A 38 -18.90 -4.13 4.54
CA ILE A 38 -18.06 -5.30 4.76
C ILE A 38 -17.02 -5.35 3.63
N SER A 39 -15.75 -5.12 3.97
CA SER A 39 -14.65 -5.05 3.01
C SER A 39 -13.64 -6.18 3.29
N PRO A 40 -13.68 -7.31 2.55
CA PRO A 40 -12.69 -8.36 2.69
C PRO A 40 -11.28 -7.83 2.39
N MET A 41 -10.33 -8.07 3.28
CA MET A 41 -8.94 -7.65 3.12
C MET A 41 -8.03 -8.87 3.01
N VAL A 42 -6.99 -8.76 2.18
CA VAL A 42 -5.90 -9.75 2.11
C VAL A 42 -4.84 -9.42 3.16
N LEU A 43 -4.26 -10.43 3.81
CA LEU A 43 -3.19 -10.26 4.79
C LEU A 43 -1.82 -10.02 4.13
N GLY A 44 -1.65 -10.48 2.88
CA GLY A 44 -0.43 -10.25 2.12
C GLY A 44 -0.38 -8.84 1.55
N LEU A 45 0.70 -8.12 1.84
CA LEU A 45 1.01 -6.85 1.19
C LEU A 45 1.74 -7.02 -0.15
N ALA A 46 2.09 -8.27 -0.51
CA ALA A 46 2.65 -8.56 -1.81
C ALA A 46 1.63 -8.17 -2.87
N ALA A 47 2.06 -7.33 -3.82
CA ALA A 47 1.26 -7.05 -5.00
C ALA A 47 0.85 -8.41 -5.61
N LEU A 48 -0.45 -8.66 -5.66
CA LEU A 48 -1.00 -9.82 -6.37
C LEU A 48 -0.49 -9.72 -7.81
N HIS A 49 0.43 -10.61 -8.17
CA HIS A 49 1.04 -10.77 -9.49
C HIS A 49 1.11 -9.49 -10.35
N ASN A 50 2.20 -8.73 -10.22
CA ASN A 50 2.38 -7.52 -11.02
C ASN A 50 3.05 -7.87 -12.37
N GLU A 51 2.26 -8.02 -13.43
CA GLU A 51 2.76 -8.34 -14.78
C GLU A 51 3.77 -7.31 -15.31
N GLU A 52 3.60 -6.04 -14.96
CA GLU A 52 4.51 -4.96 -15.35
C GLU A 52 5.86 -5.08 -14.64
N LEU A 53 5.85 -5.46 -13.35
CA LEU A 53 7.07 -5.76 -12.60
C LEU A 53 7.80 -6.96 -13.18
N GLU A 54 7.07 -8.01 -13.57
CA GLU A 54 7.67 -9.19 -14.21
C GLU A 54 8.21 -8.87 -15.60
N LYS A 55 7.52 -8.02 -16.36
CA LYS A 55 8.03 -7.50 -17.63
C LYS A 55 9.30 -6.69 -17.42
N LEU A 56 9.30 -5.78 -16.46
CA LEU A 56 10.48 -4.98 -16.09
C LEU A 56 11.65 -5.89 -15.68
N ARG A 57 11.40 -6.90 -14.85
CA ARG A 57 12.41 -7.91 -14.44
C ARG A 57 13.04 -8.59 -15.65
N ARG A 58 12.24 -9.04 -16.62
CA ARG A 58 12.72 -9.67 -17.87
C ARG A 58 13.54 -8.70 -18.72
N ASP A 59 13.05 -7.47 -18.88
CA ASP A 59 13.72 -6.47 -19.71
C ASP A 59 15.05 -6.02 -19.11
N VAL A 60 15.13 -5.91 -17.78
CA VAL A 60 16.39 -5.65 -17.06
C VAL A 60 17.34 -6.84 -17.22
N ALA A 61 16.90 -8.08 -16.98
CA ALA A 61 17.73 -9.27 -17.13
C ALA A 61 18.34 -9.41 -18.53
N ARG A 62 17.57 -9.05 -19.58
CA ARG A 62 18.04 -9.05 -20.97
C ARG A 62 19.14 -8.01 -21.22
N ARG A 63 19.09 -6.86 -20.55
CA ARG A 63 20.03 -5.75 -20.75
C ARG A 63 21.34 -5.89 -19.97
N ILE A 64 21.33 -6.52 -18.79
CA ILE A 64 22.53 -6.63 -17.94
C ILE A 64 23.43 -7.80 -18.37
N GLY A 65 22.92 -8.78 -19.12
CA GLY A 65 23.77 -9.84 -19.70
C GLY A 65 24.51 -10.70 -18.66
N GLY A 66 23.79 -11.59 -17.97
CA GLY A 66 24.38 -12.70 -17.21
C GLY A 66 24.69 -12.41 -15.74
N VAL A 67 23.76 -12.77 -14.85
CA VAL A 67 24.14 -13.22 -13.51
C VAL A 67 24.05 -14.74 -13.55
N LYS A 68 25.18 -15.42 -13.33
CA LYS A 68 25.24 -16.88 -13.23
C LYS A 68 24.30 -17.33 -12.11
N ASN A 69 23.49 -18.35 -12.41
CA ASN A 69 22.78 -19.12 -11.40
C ASN A 69 23.81 -19.86 -10.56
N ASP A 70 24.08 -19.41 -9.34
CA ASP A 70 24.65 -20.28 -8.32
C ASP A 70 23.50 -21.07 -7.68
N SER A 71 23.23 -22.25 -8.23
CA SER A 71 22.46 -23.33 -7.58
C SER A 71 23.41 -24.13 -6.67
N PRO A 72 22.98 -24.73 -5.54
CA PRO A 72 21.80 -25.60 -5.50
C PRO A 72 20.88 -25.44 -4.28
N VAL A 73 19.60 -25.75 -4.50
CA VAL A 73 18.68 -26.15 -3.43
C VAL A 73 19.16 -27.51 -2.92
N VAL A 74 19.62 -27.54 -1.66
CA VAL A 74 19.91 -28.76 -0.92
C VAL A 74 18.60 -29.52 -0.72
N GLN A 75 18.51 -30.73 -1.25
CA GLN A 75 17.46 -31.69 -0.87
C GLN A 75 17.75 -32.19 0.54
N LYS A 76 16.76 -32.09 1.43
CA LYS A 76 16.67 -32.86 2.67
C LYS A 76 15.24 -33.26 2.92
#